data_AF-A0A538F1L3-F1
#
_entry.id   AF-A0A538F1L3-F1
#
_cell.length_a   1.000
_cell.length_b   1.000
_cell.length_c   1.000
_cell.angle_alpha   90.00
_cell.angle_beta   90.00
_cell.angle_gamma   90.00
#
_symmetry.space_group_name_H-M   'P 1'
#
loop_
_entity.id
_entity.type
_entity.pdbx_description
1 polymer ?
#
loop_
_entity_poly.entity_id
_entity_poly.type
_entity_poly.pdbx_seq_one_letter_code
_entity_poly.pdbx_strand_id
1 'polypeptide(L)'
;MDPKDPKLLLPKLIKRLRDGRGFTLIELLVVTLILAIIAAIALPAYLDHEKKGQDADAESNARNLVSKVELCYATQEDYTLCNTQGELGSDLGVDWGTNPGQVSVVSATKNSYKVTAVSRASSDGANHTYSISHSSSGANDKTCTAGTSNDNGSCRNGSW
;
A
#
# COMPACT_ATOMS: atom_id res chain seq x y z
N MET A 1 61.45 29.66 -18.71
CA MET A 1 60.08 30.02 -19.16
C MET A 1 59.16 28.89 -18.75
N ASP A 2 58.37 29.14 -17.71
CA ASP A 2 57.58 28.15 -16.97
C ASP A 2 56.25 27.83 -17.68
N PRO A 3 55.83 26.56 -17.83
CA PRO A 3 54.65 26.17 -18.62
C PRO A 3 53.38 25.96 -17.77
N LYS A 4 53.07 26.88 -16.85
CA LYS A 4 51.83 26.80 -16.01
C LYS A 4 51.21 28.18 -15.75
N ASP A 5 50.67 28.79 -16.80
CA ASP A 5 49.84 29.99 -16.68
C ASP A 5 48.36 29.59 -16.48
N PRO A 6 47.76 29.73 -15.28
CA PRO A 6 46.38 29.30 -15.00
C PRO A 6 45.31 30.12 -15.74
N LYS A 7 45.69 31.22 -16.39
CA LYS A 7 44.78 32.15 -17.09
C LYS A 7 44.35 31.65 -18.48
N LEU A 8 44.95 30.58 -19.01
CA LEU A 8 44.67 30.06 -20.35
C LEU A 8 43.73 28.83 -20.40
N LEU A 9 43.42 28.24 -19.24
CA LEU A 9 42.61 27.01 -19.15
C LEU A 9 41.09 27.31 -19.11
N LEU A 10 40.69 28.40 -18.46
CA LEU A 10 39.30 28.86 -18.38
C LEU A 10 38.63 29.16 -19.74
N PRO A 11 39.24 29.92 -20.67
CA PRO A 11 38.60 30.22 -21.96
C PRO A 11 38.48 28.98 -22.88
N LYS A 12 39.39 28.00 -22.75
CA LYS A 12 39.32 26.74 -23.50
C LYS A 12 38.19 25.83 -23.01
N LEU A 13 37.87 25.84 -21.72
CA LEU A 13 36.75 25.09 -21.15
C LEU A 13 35.38 25.68 -21.56
N ILE A 14 35.25 27.01 -21.55
CA ILE A 14 34.02 27.70 -21.98
C ILE A 14 33.73 27.51 -23.47
N LYS A 15 34.77 27.42 -24.32
CA LYS A 15 34.62 27.12 -25.76
C LYS A 15 34.11 25.69 -25.99
N ARG A 16 34.65 24.71 -25.26
CA ARG A 16 34.20 23.30 -25.31
C ARG A 16 32.74 23.12 -24.87
N LEU A 17 32.26 23.92 -23.90
CA LEU A 17 30.86 23.91 -23.46
C LEU A 17 29.90 24.50 -24.51
N ARG A 18 30.39 25.39 -25.39
CA ARG A 18 29.61 26.00 -26.47
C ARG A 18 29.61 25.17 -27.75
N ASP A 19 30.65 24.36 -27.95
CA ASP A 19 30.76 23.38 -29.03
C ASP A 19 29.97 22.09 -28.75
N GLY A 20 29.37 21.97 -27.55
CA GLY A 20 28.36 20.96 -27.25
C GLY A 20 27.06 21.31 -27.96
N ARG A 21 26.71 20.54 -29.01
CA ARG A 21 25.38 20.62 -29.65
C ARG A 21 24.31 20.35 -28.57
N GLY A 22 23.65 21.40 -28.11
CA GLY A 22 22.53 21.31 -27.16
C GLY A 22 21.29 20.73 -27.83
N PHE A 23 20.41 20.11 -27.05
CA PHE A 23 19.07 19.71 -27.51
C PHE A 23 18.29 20.93 -27.99
N THR A 24 17.57 20.78 -29.09
CA THR A 24 16.66 21.81 -29.57
C THR A 24 15.38 21.83 -28.72
N LEU A 25 14.77 23.00 -28.57
CA LEU A 25 13.48 23.12 -27.88
C LEU A 25 12.37 22.31 -28.57
N ILE A 26 12.47 22.16 -29.90
CA ILE A 26 11.50 21.37 -30.67
C ILE A 26 11.65 19.86 -30.40
N GLU A 27 12.87 19.35 -30.22
CA GLU A 27 13.09 17.96 -29.83
C GLU A 27 12.47 17.65 -28.46
N LEU A 28 12.67 18.52 -27.47
CA LEU A 28 12.05 18.35 -26.16
C LEU A 28 10.52 18.48 -26.20
N LEU A 29 9.98 19.33 -27.07
CA LEU A 29 8.54 19.48 -27.24
C LEU A 29 7.89 18.21 -27.81
N VAL A 30 8.46 17.63 -28.87
CA VAL A 30 7.92 16.40 -29.47
C VAL A 30 8.06 15.21 -28.51
N VAL A 31 9.17 15.12 -27.77
CA VAL A 31 9.39 14.04 -26.79
C VAL A 31 8.37 14.12 -25.66
N THR A 32 8.14 15.31 -25.09
CA THR A 32 7.15 15.48 -24.01
C THR A 32 5.72 15.26 -24.50
N LEU A 33 5.40 15.61 -25.75
CA LEU A 33 4.12 15.29 -26.37
C LEU A 33 3.87 13.77 -26.42
N ILE A 34 4.85 12.99 -26.85
CA ILE A 34 4.74 11.52 -26.91
C ILE A 34 4.61 10.92 -25.50
N LEU A 35 5.42 11.40 -24.54
CA LEU A 35 5.34 10.95 -23.15
C LEU A 35 3.97 11.24 -22.52
N ALA A 36 3.37 12.39 -22.83
CA ALA A 36 2.04 12.73 -22.34
C ALA A 36 0.95 11.77 -22.85
N ILE A 37 1.02 11.36 -24.12
CA ILE A 37 0.06 10.39 -24.70
C ILE A 37 0.19 9.03 -24.01
N ILE A 38 1.42 8.56 -23.80
CA ILE A 38 1.64 7.26 -23.12
C ILE A 38 1.18 7.33 -21.66
N ALA A 39 1.51 8.41 -20.95
CA ALA A 39 1.12 8.59 -19.55
C ALA A 39 -0.41 8.61 -19.37
N ALA A 40 -1.15 9.21 -20.30
CA ALA A 40 -2.61 9.27 -20.24
C ALA A 40 -3.26 7.87 -20.26
N ILE A 41 -2.68 6.90 -20.96
CA ILE A 41 -3.20 5.52 -21.04
C ILE A 41 -2.65 4.67 -19.88
N ALA A 42 -1.38 4.84 -19.53
CA ALA A 42 -0.71 4.00 -18.54
C ALA A 42 -1.10 4.34 -17.09
N LEU A 43 -1.32 5.61 -16.78
CA LEU A 43 -1.59 6.07 -15.42
C LEU A 43 -2.86 5.49 -14.79
N PRO A 44 -4.05 5.46 -15.45
CA PRO A 44 -5.24 4.87 -14.83
C PRO A 44 -5.03 3.37 -14.49
N ALA A 45 -4.41 2.61 -15.40
CA ALA A 45 -4.10 1.21 -15.15
C ALA A 45 -3.12 1.03 -13.98
N TYR A 46 -2.09 1.88 -13.89
CA TYR A 46 -1.14 1.85 -12.78
C TYR A 46 -1.81 2.11 -11.43
N LEU A 47 -2.70 3.11 -11.35
CA LEU A 47 -3.44 3.42 -10.11
C LEU A 47 -4.31 2.25 -9.65
N ASP A 48 -4.92 1.51 -10.58
CA ASP A 48 -5.70 0.33 -10.22
C ASP A 48 -4.82 -0.84 -9.76
N HIS A 49 -3.62 -1.00 -10.33
CA HIS A 49 -2.65 -1.98 -9.84
C HIS A 49 -2.12 -1.63 -8.44
N GLU A 50 -1.87 -0.35 -8.16
CA GLU A 50 -1.46 0.12 -6.84
C GLU A 50 -2.53 -0.18 -5.79
N LYS A 51 -3.81 0.13 -6.09
CA LYS A 51 -4.94 -0.20 -5.21
C LYS A 51 -5.02 -1.71 -4.93
N LYS A 52 -4.85 -2.55 -5.95
CA LYS A 52 -4.83 -4.02 -5.79
C LYS A 52 -3.70 -4.49 -4.87
N GLY A 53 -2.54 -3.87 -4.95
CA GLY A 53 -1.43 -4.13 -4.03
C GLY A 53 -1.78 -3.76 -2.58
N GLN A 54 -2.33 -2.56 -2.38
CA GLN A 54 -2.74 -2.07 -1.06
C GLN A 54 -3.84 -2.94 -0.44
N ASP A 55 -4.75 -3.46 -1.25
CA ASP A 55 -5.77 -4.41 -0.82
C ASP A 55 -5.18 -5.77 -0.42
N ALA A 56 -4.26 -6.31 -1.23
CA ALA A 56 -3.54 -7.54 -0.89
C ALA A 56 -2.73 -7.41 0.43
N ASP A 57 -2.16 -6.24 0.69
CA ASP A 57 -1.49 -5.95 1.96
C ASP A 57 -2.48 -5.97 3.13
N ALA A 58 -3.67 -5.37 2.99
CA ALA A 58 -4.71 -5.41 4.02
C ALA A 58 -5.20 -6.83 4.29
N GLU A 59 -5.42 -7.63 3.26
CA GLU A 59 -5.76 -9.05 3.37
C GLU A 59 -4.71 -9.85 4.15
N SER A 60 -3.43 -9.61 3.84
CA SER A 60 -2.31 -10.24 4.52
C SER A 60 -2.26 -9.81 6.00
N ASN A 61 -2.43 -8.52 6.27
CA ASN A 61 -2.45 -7.99 7.63
C ASN A 61 -3.59 -8.59 8.47
N ALA A 62 -4.79 -8.75 7.89
CA ALA A 62 -5.91 -9.42 8.55
C ALA A 62 -5.57 -10.89 8.92
N ARG A 63 -4.94 -11.64 8.00
CA ARG A 63 -4.52 -13.04 8.25
C ARG A 63 -3.40 -13.15 9.29
N ASN A 64 -2.46 -12.22 9.26
CA ASN A 64 -1.40 -12.16 10.26
C ASN A 64 -1.99 -11.90 11.65
N LEU A 65 -2.90 -10.92 11.78
CA LEU A 65 -3.53 -10.65 13.07
C LEU A 65 -4.39 -11.82 13.56
N VAL A 66 -5.14 -12.49 12.69
CA VAL A 66 -5.86 -13.73 13.05
C VAL A 66 -4.92 -14.75 13.68
N SER A 67 -3.74 -14.96 13.08
CA SER A 67 -2.75 -15.91 13.62
C SER A 67 -2.30 -15.53 15.04
N LYS A 68 -2.22 -14.23 15.35
CA LYS A 68 -1.89 -13.73 16.70
C LYS A 68 -3.05 -13.91 17.67
N VAL A 69 -4.28 -13.64 17.24
CA VAL A 69 -5.49 -13.82 18.04
C VAL A 69 -5.68 -15.29 18.42
N GLU A 70 -5.51 -16.21 17.47
CA GLU A 70 -5.58 -17.66 17.69
C GLU A 70 -4.48 -18.15 18.64
N LEU A 71 -3.26 -17.62 18.51
CA LEU A 71 -2.16 -17.93 19.42
C LEU A 71 -2.46 -17.46 20.86
N CYS A 72 -3.04 -16.27 21.02
CA CYS A 72 -3.48 -15.78 22.32
C CYS A 72 -4.58 -16.68 22.91
N TYR A 73 -5.58 -17.06 22.10
CA TYR A 73 -6.66 -17.96 22.53
C TYR A 73 -6.15 -19.31 23.01
N ALA A 74 -5.11 -19.87 22.39
CA ALA A 74 -4.51 -21.13 22.82
C ALA A 74 -3.96 -21.10 24.26
N THR A 75 -3.77 -19.91 24.85
CA THR A 75 -3.34 -19.75 26.25
C THR A 75 -4.44 -19.21 27.16
N GLN A 76 -5.32 -18.34 26.65
CA GLN A 76 -6.36 -17.69 27.45
C GLN A 76 -7.70 -18.43 27.44
N GLU A 77 -7.98 -19.22 26.40
CA GLU A 77 -9.28 -19.88 26.15
C GLU A 77 -10.47 -18.90 26.12
N ASP A 78 -10.19 -17.62 25.84
CA ASP A 78 -11.17 -16.53 25.80
C ASP A 78 -10.69 -15.40 24.87
N TYR A 79 -11.38 -15.17 23.74
CA TYR A 79 -10.96 -14.09 22.81
C TYR A 79 -11.19 -12.69 23.37
N THR A 80 -11.98 -12.50 24.45
CA THR A 80 -12.14 -11.19 25.08
C THR A 80 -10.84 -10.69 25.73
N LEU A 81 -9.91 -11.60 26.00
CA LEU A 81 -8.56 -11.32 26.50
C LEU A 81 -7.50 -11.26 25.38
N CYS A 82 -7.95 -11.22 24.12
CA CYS A 82 -7.12 -11.25 22.91
C CYS A 82 -7.58 -10.19 21.88
N ASN A 83 -8.08 -9.05 22.35
CA ASN A 83 -8.74 -8.05 21.52
C ASN A 83 -8.02 -6.69 21.48
N THR A 84 -6.92 -6.54 22.22
CA THR A 84 -6.06 -5.36 22.20
C THR A 84 -4.65 -5.71 21.72
N GLN A 85 -3.91 -4.71 21.24
CA GLN A 85 -2.49 -4.88 20.91
C GLN A 85 -1.68 -5.36 22.12
N GLY A 86 -1.96 -4.84 23.31
CA GLY A 86 -1.21 -5.21 24.52
C GLY A 86 -1.32 -6.69 24.88
N GLU A 87 -2.50 -7.28 24.64
CA GLU A 87 -2.77 -8.71 24.89
C GLU A 87 -2.14 -9.61 23.83
N LEU A 88 -2.10 -9.16 22.58
CA LEU A 88 -1.54 -9.93 21.45
C LEU A 88 -0.01 -9.80 21.34
N GLY A 89 0.58 -8.87 22.09
CA GLY A 89 2.01 -8.55 22.09
C GLY A 89 2.31 -7.21 21.40
N SER A 90 3.39 -6.56 21.85
CA SER A 90 3.78 -5.23 21.36
C SER A 90 4.28 -5.22 19.91
N ASP A 91 4.88 -6.33 19.45
CA ASP A 91 5.34 -6.52 18.07
C ASP A 91 4.46 -7.54 17.34
N LEU A 92 3.52 -7.01 16.55
CA LEU A 92 2.62 -7.82 15.72
C LEU A 92 3.13 -7.97 14.27
N GLY A 93 4.18 -7.24 13.88
CA GLY A 93 4.59 -7.10 12.48
C GLY A 93 3.55 -6.42 11.59
N VAL A 94 2.55 -5.76 12.19
CA VAL A 94 1.48 -4.99 11.54
C VAL A 94 1.15 -3.78 12.40
N ASP A 95 0.72 -2.69 11.77
CA ASP A 95 0.30 -1.49 12.48
C ASP A 95 -1.09 -1.69 13.09
N TRP A 96 -1.21 -1.52 14.41
CA TRP A 96 -2.49 -1.63 15.10
C TRP A 96 -3.33 -0.35 14.95
N GLY A 97 -4.62 -0.51 14.68
CA GLY A 97 -5.58 0.58 14.69
C GLY A 97 -6.66 0.47 13.62
N THR A 98 -7.26 1.60 13.28
CA THR A 98 -8.41 1.72 12.35
C THR A 98 -8.16 2.68 11.20
N ASN A 99 -6.94 3.21 11.06
CA ASN A 99 -6.56 4.08 9.95
C ASN A 99 -6.07 3.26 8.75
N PRO A 100 -5.92 3.88 7.56
CA PRO A 100 -5.46 3.18 6.37
C PRO A 100 -4.08 2.52 6.56
N GLY A 101 -3.99 1.24 6.21
CA GLY A 101 -2.82 0.39 6.42
C GLY A 101 -2.76 -0.31 7.80
N GLN A 102 -3.75 -0.08 8.67
CA GLN A 102 -3.79 -0.65 10.02
C GLN A 102 -4.78 -1.82 10.14
N VAL A 103 -4.63 -2.61 11.19
CA VAL A 103 -5.48 -3.75 11.52
C VAL A 103 -5.85 -3.75 13.00
N SER A 104 -7.05 -4.23 13.33
CA SER A 104 -7.50 -4.36 14.72
C SER A 104 -8.53 -5.48 14.89
N VAL A 105 -8.72 -5.90 16.15
CA VAL A 105 -9.87 -6.71 16.55
C VAL A 105 -11.02 -5.74 16.88
N VAL A 106 -12.10 -5.80 16.11
CA VAL A 106 -13.23 -4.87 16.23
C VAL A 106 -14.36 -5.39 17.13
N SER A 107 -14.40 -6.71 17.35
CA SER A 107 -15.26 -7.33 18.35
C SER A 107 -14.69 -8.66 18.80
N ALA A 108 -14.93 -9.01 20.07
CA ALA A 108 -14.61 -10.32 20.63
C ALA A 108 -15.66 -10.72 21.68
N THR A 109 -16.02 -11.99 21.69
CA THR A 109 -16.70 -12.69 22.78
C THR A 109 -15.81 -13.85 23.20
N LYS A 110 -16.19 -14.62 24.23
CA LYS A 110 -15.39 -15.78 24.64
C LYS A 110 -15.01 -16.72 23.49
N ASN A 111 -15.93 -16.95 22.54
CA ASN A 111 -15.79 -17.94 21.47
C ASN A 111 -15.93 -17.36 20.06
N SER A 112 -15.90 -16.04 19.89
CA SER A 112 -16.01 -15.42 18.57
C SER A 112 -15.20 -14.14 18.50
N TYR A 113 -14.69 -13.78 17.34
CA TYR A 113 -14.04 -12.49 17.13
C TYR A 113 -14.27 -11.97 15.72
N LYS A 114 -14.01 -10.69 15.50
CA LYS A 114 -13.89 -10.08 14.19
C LYS A 114 -12.62 -9.26 14.11
N VAL A 115 -11.73 -9.62 13.19
CA VAL A 115 -10.57 -8.84 12.79
C VAL A 115 -10.94 -7.99 11.58
N THR A 116 -10.47 -6.75 11.51
CA THR A 116 -10.62 -5.88 10.34
C THR A 116 -9.30 -5.20 10.02
N ALA A 117 -8.86 -5.32 8.77
CA ALA A 117 -7.77 -4.53 8.19
C ALA A 117 -8.35 -3.45 7.28
N VAL A 118 -7.79 -2.25 7.37
CA VAL A 118 -8.18 -1.09 6.56
C VAL A 118 -7.12 -0.91 5.47
N SER A 119 -7.53 -1.02 4.21
CA SER A 119 -6.64 -0.81 3.07
C SER A 119 -6.28 0.66 2.92
N ARG A 120 -5.09 0.91 2.36
CA ARG A 120 -4.72 2.25 1.89
C ARG A 120 -5.49 2.65 0.63
N ALA A 121 -6.01 1.67 -0.10
CA ALA A 121 -6.87 1.91 -1.24
C ALA A 121 -8.19 2.50 -0.77
N SER A 122 -8.72 3.41 -1.57
CA SER A 122 -10.02 4.02 -1.34
C SER A 122 -10.78 4.20 -2.65
N SER A 123 -12.10 4.19 -2.52
CA SER A 123 -13.06 4.47 -3.58
C SER A 123 -14.15 5.36 -2.99
N ASP A 124 -14.63 6.33 -3.77
CA ASP A 124 -15.74 7.21 -3.35
C ASP A 124 -15.50 7.93 -2.00
N GLY A 125 -14.22 8.20 -1.67
CA GLY A 125 -13.82 8.88 -0.43
C GLY A 125 -13.74 7.97 0.81
N ALA A 126 -13.92 6.65 0.67
CA ALA A 126 -13.83 5.69 1.76
C ALA A 126 -12.77 4.61 1.48
N ASN A 127 -12.01 4.23 2.51
CA ASN A 127 -11.03 3.16 2.41
C ASN A 127 -11.70 1.79 2.31
N HIS A 128 -11.06 0.88 1.56
CA HIS A 128 -11.52 -0.49 1.51
C HIS A 128 -11.25 -1.18 2.86
N THR A 129 -12.08 -2.14 3.23
CA THR A 129 -11.92 -2.92 4.46
C THR A 129 -12.00 -4.42 4.18
N TYR A 130 -11.19 -5.18 4.90
CA TYR A 130 -11.12 -6.64 4.80
C TYR A 130 -11.24 -7.22 6.20
N SER A 131 -12.31 -7.97 6.45
CA SER A 131 -12.60 -8.56 7.74
C SER A 131 -12.59 -10.08 7.70
N ILE A 132 -12.14 -10.68 8.80
CA ILE A 132 -12.25 -12.11 9.07
C ILE A 132 -13.00 -12.25 10.40
N SER A 133 -14.14 -12.94 10.38
CA SER A 133 -14.94 -13.20 11.58
C SER A 133 -14.89 -14.68 11.91
N HIS A 134 -14.53 -15.01 13.14
CA HIS A 134 -14.65 -16.36 13.69
C HIS A 134 -15.95 -16.46 14.48
N SER A 135 -16.79 -17.42 14.12
CA SER A 135 -18.03 -17.71 14.83
C SER A 135 -17.84 -18.84 15.86
N SER A 136 -18.72 -18.89 16.85
CA SER A 136 -18.69 -19.93 17.89
C SER A 136 -18.95 -21.35 17.39
N SER A 137 -19.39 -21.52 16.14
CA SER A 137 -19.49 -22.81 15.45
C SER A 137 -18.21 -23.23 14.73
N GLY A 138 -17.14 -22.42 14.80
CA GLY A 138 -15.87 -22.66 14.12
C GLY A 138 -15.84 -22.22 12.65
N ALA A 139 -16.93 -21.62 12.14
CA ALA A 139 -16.95 -21.06 10.79
C ALA A 139 -16.24 -19.70 10.75
N ASN A 140 -15.40 -19.51 9.72
CA ASN A 140 -14.72 -18.25 9.46
C ASN A 140 -15.34 -17.56 8.24
N ASP A 141 -15.96 -16.40 8.44
CA ASP A 141 -16.50 -15.57 7.38
C ASP A 141 -15.49 -14.50 6.96
N LYS A 142 -15.23 -14.40 5.66
CA LYS A 142 -14.38 -13.36 5.08
C LYS A 142 -15.25 -12.38 4.31
N THR A 143 -15.26 -11.15 4.79
CA THR A 143 -16.06 -10.08 4.19
C THR A 143 -15.19 -8.91 3.84
N CYS A 144 -15.55 -8.17 2.81
CA CYS A 144 -14.85 -6.95 2.42
C CYS A 144 -15.84 -5.88 2.00
N THR A 145 -15.40 -4.63 2.11
CA THR A 145 -16.06 -3.48 1.50
C THR A 145 -15.05 -2.82 0.59
N ALA A 146 -15.12 -3.09 -0.71
CA ALA A 146 -14.52 -2.28 -1.75
C ALA A 146 -15.63 -1.41 -2.37
N GLY A 147 -15.30 -0.26 -2.98
CA GLY A 147 -16.31 0.66 -3.53
C GLY A 147 -17.17 0.08 -4.67
N THR A 148 -17.79 0.96 -5.46
CA THR A 148 -18.79 0.65 -6.51
C THR A 148 -18.34 -0.28 -7.65
N SER A 149 -17.12 -0.83 -7.60
CA SER A 149 -16.60 -1.83 -8.53
C SER A 149 -16.04 -3.01 -7.73
N ASN A 150 -16.75 -4.14 -7.73
CA ASN A 150 -16.36 -5.43 -7.15
C ASN A 150 -15.10 -6.07 -7.80
N ASP A 151 -14.15 -5.27 -8.31
CA ASP A 151 -13.04 -5.72 -9.18
C ASP A 151 -11.69 -5.03 -8.93
N ASN A 152 -11.57 -4.20 -7.88
CA ASN A 152 -10.27 -3.73 -7.40
C ASN A 152 -9.80 -4.63 -6.25
N GLY A 153 -9.24 -5.80 -6.58
CA GLY A 153 -8.68 -6.75 -5.61
C GLY A 153 -9.35 -8.13 -5.63
N SER A 154 -9.25 -8.87 -4.52
CA SER A 154 -9.95 -10.15 -4.31
C SER A 154 -11.41 -9.98 -3.87
N CYS A 155 -11.81 -8.75 -3.51
CA CYS A 155 -13.14 -8.43 -2.99
C CYS A 155 -14.23 -8.56 -4.06
N ARG A 156 -14.99 -9.65 -3.99
CA ARG A 156 -16.06 -10.01 -4.93
C ARG A 156 -17.39 -10.17 -4.19
N ASN A 157 -18.35 -9.30 -4.51
CA ASN A 157 -19.68 -9.30 -3.91
C ASN A 157 -19.65 -9.22 -2.37
N GLY A 158 -18.68 -8.49 -1.83
CA GLY A 158 -18.51 -8.34 -0.38
C GLY A 158 -17.79 -9.50 0.32
N SER A 159 -17.24 -10.46 -0.42
CA SER A 159 -16.44 -11.58 0.09
C SER A 159 -15.08 -11.70 -0.60
N TRP A 160 -14.11 -12.34 0.05
CA TRP A 160 -12.74 -12.49 -0.46
C TRP A 160 -12.04 -13.76 0.07
#